data_AF-A0A8T2YSP2-F1
#
_entry.id   AF-A0A8T2YSP2-F1
#
_cell.length_a   1.000
_cell.length_b   1.000
_cell.length_c   1.000
_cell.angle_alpha   90.00
_cell.angle_beta   90.00
_cell.angle_gamma   90.00
#
_symmetry.space_group_name_H-M   'P 1'
#
loop_
_entity.id
_entity.type
_entity.pdbx_description
1 polymer ?
#
loop_
_entity_poly.entity_id
_entity_poly.type
_entity_poly.pdbx_seq_one_letter_code
_entity_poly.pdbx_strand_id
1 'polypeptide(L)'
;MAESSSHNHLIYLHGDLDLLIVEARSLPNMDVISKNFRQCFNVCIPSSADTTKSIDHHDRDHRHHRDRDHRHHSDADKKIHHRHIITSDAYVTVTVPQVTLARTRVLKNAATPVWEQRFNIPLAHPVRDIEFHVKDNDLFGAELIGTVKIPASTVLSGEFIQGWFPIIAASGKPPKPDTALYLELKFTPFEKNPLYQNGFGGDPGVNGVRGTYFPVRKGGHVTLYQDAHVKDHDLPEIEIDGGKVFKQERCWEDICYAISEAHHMVYIVGWSVFYKIKLVREPTRPLPRGGNLTLGELLKYKSEEGVRVLLLVWDDRTSHDKFGIKTAGVMATHDEETRRFFKHSSVTCVLAPRYASSKLSFLKQQVVGTMFTHHQKCVLVDTQASGNNRKITAFIGGIDLCDGRYDTPGHRLFHDLNTVFQDDFHNPTFPAGTKAPRQPWHDLHCKIDGPAAYDALINFEQRWRKATKWTELGLRFKRKSHWSDDSLIKIERISWILSPPLSETKDGTTIVPPDDPTVYVSSEEGPENWHVQIFRSIDSGSLKGFPKTIDECQDQNLVVTKDLVVDKSIQTAYIQAIRSAQHFIYIENQYFLGSSYAWPSYKDAGQNCKFSLYQFFFFFWIRIPFSRDPR
;
A
#
# COMPACT_ATOMS: atom_id res chain seq x y z
N MET A 1 -14.25 -28.48 50.82
CA MET A 1 -13.63 -28.78 49.51
C MET A 1 -14.72 -28.63 48.45
N ALA A 2 -14.67 -27.52 47.71
CA ALA A 2 -15.47 -27.32 46.51
C ALA A 2 -14.58 -26.48 45.59
N GLU A 3 -13.62 -27.15 44.95
CA GLU A 3 -12.89 -26.57 43.82
C GLU A 3 -13.90 -26.45 42.68
N SER A 4 -14.43 -25.24 42.48
CA SER A 4 -15.17 -24.91 41.27
C SER A 4 -14.20 -25.01 40.09
N SER A 5 -14.41 -26.01 39.25
CA SER A 5 -13.80 -26.15 37.93
C SER A 5 -14.02 -24.86 37.12
N SER A 6 -13.03 -23.95 37.08
CA SER A 6 -13.08 -22.77 36.22
C SER A 6 -12.99 -23.24 34.76
N HIS A 7 -14.13 -23.28 34.09
CA HIS A 7 -14.24 -23.75 32.73
C HIS A 7 -13.29 -22.99 31.78
N ASN A 8 -12.70 -23.80 30.91
CA ASN A 8 -11.80 -23.49 29.80
C ASN A 8 -12.54 -22.70 28.68
N HIS A 9 -13.14 -21.56 29.01
CA HIS A 9 -14.06 -20.83 28.13
C HIS A 9 -13.32 -19.80 27.27
N LEU A 10 -13.55 -19.83 25.96
CA LEU A 10 -13.07 -18.81 25.03
C LEU A 10 -13.90 -17.53 25.21
N ILE A 11 -13.24 -16.37 25.21
CA ILE A 11 -13.88 -15.06 25.30
C ILE A 11 -13.79 -14.37 23.93
N TYR A 12 -14.91 -13.83 23.47
CA TYR A 12 -14.94 -13.10 22.21
C TYR A 12 -14.54 -11.64 22.41
N LEU A 13 -13.33 -11.28 21.99
CA LEU A 13 -12.87 -9.89 22.00
C LEU A 13 -13.27 -9.23 20.67
N HIS A 14 -14.36 -8.46 20.70
CA HIS A 14 -14.81 -7.63 19.59
C HIS A 14 -14.74 -6.13 19.94
N GLY A 15 -13.77 -5.43 19.35
CA GLY A 15 -13.49 -4.03 19.69
C GLY A 15 -12.11 -3.59 19.25
N ASP A 16 -11.57 -2.59 19.92
CA ASP A 16 -10.25 -2.02 19.63
C ASP A 16 -9.33 -2.17 20.84
N LEU A 17 -8.14 -2.73 20.60
CA LEU A 17 -7.07 -2.83 21.58
C LEU A 17 -6.03 -1.76 21.29
N ASP A 18 -5.96 -0.78 22.18
CA ASP A 18 -4.85 0.17 22.24
C ASP A 18 -3.73 -0.46 23.06
N LEU A 19 -2.55 -0.62 22.44
CA LEU A 19 -1.44 -1.37 22.99
C LEU A 19 -0.14 -0.60 22.79
N LEU A 20 0.60 -0.37 23.87
CA LEU A 20 1.97 0.12 23.85
C LEU A 20 2.91 -0.98 24.35
N ILE A 21 3.86 -1.38 23.50
CA ILE A 21 4.97 -2.27 23.87
C ILE A 21 6.18 -1.38 24.15
N VAL A 22 6.53 -1.24 25.42
CA VAL A 22 7.55 -0.26 25.85
C VAL A 22 8.94 -0.89 25.77
N GLU A 23 9.25 -1.84 26.64
CA GLU A 23 10.60 -2.40 26.76
C GLU A 23 10.61 -3.83 27.32
N ALA A 24 11.71 -4.56 27.10
CA ALA A 24 11.99 -5.80 27.80
C ALA A 24 13.31 -5.70 28.56
N ARG A 25 13.43 -6.49 29.63
CA ARG A 25 14.65 -6.55 30.44
C ARG A 25 15.19 -7.95 30.56
N SER A 26 16.50 -8.05 30.80
CA SER A 26 17.21 -9.30 31.09
C SER A 26 17.00 -10.38 30.02
N LEU A 27 16.99 -10.04 28.73
CA LEU A 27 16.88 -11.04 27.66
C LEU A 27 18.13 -11.94 27.59
N PRO A 28 17.97 -13.23 27.24
CA PRO A 28 19.10 -14.11 26.93
C PRO A 28 19.78 -13.66 25.64
N ASN A 29 21.08 -13.96 25.52
CA ASN A 29 21.84 -13.75 24.30
C ASN A 29 21.74 -15.00 23.44
N MET A 30 20.92 -14.94 22.39
CA MET A 30 20.62 -16.07 21.51
C MET A 30 21.64 -16.20 20.37
N ASP A 31 22.26 -15.10 19.93
CA ASP A 31 23.28 -15.09 18.87
C ASP A 31 24.53 -15.91 19.18
N VAL A 32 24.87 -16.09 20.45
CA VAL A 32 26.00 -16.94 20.87
C VAL A 32 25.63 -18.43 20.75
N ILE A 33 24.37 -18.77 21.03
CA ILE A 33 23.85 -20.14 20.96
C ILE A 33 23.73 -20.59 19.50
N SER A 34 23.23 -19.72 18.62
CA SER A 34 23.14 -20.00 17.19
C SER A 34 24.52 -20.17 16.54
N LYS A 35 25.53 -19.41 16.98
CA LYS A 35 26.94 -19.59 16.55
C LYS A 35 27.55 -20.93 16.96
N ASN A 36 27.28 -21.39 18.17
CA ASN A 36 27.80 -22.69 18.64
C ASN A 36 27.17 -23.85 17.86
N PHE A 37 25.88 -23.76 17.51
CA PHE A 37 25.23 -24.71 16.61
C PHE A 37 25.80 -24.66 15.17
N ARG A 38 26.16 -23.48 14.65
CA ARG A 38 26.83 -23.33 13.33
C ARG A 38 28.20 -24.02 13.29
N GLN A 39 28.96 -24.03 14.39
CA GLN A 39 30.25 -24.72 14.45
C GLN A 39 30.10 -26.24 14.42
N CYS A 40 29.03 -26.81 14.97
CA CYS A 40 28.79 -28.26 14.95
C CYS A 40 28.37 -28.79 13.57
N PHE A 41 27.69 -28.00 12.74
CA PHE A 41 27.27 -28.44 11.39
C PHE A 41 28.39 -28.40 10.34
N ASN A 42 29.43 -27.60 10.53
CA ASN A 42 30.61 -27.60 9.66
C ASN A 42 31.57 -28.79 9.88
N VAL A 43 31.27 -29.67 10.85
CA VAL A 43 32.08 -30.87 11.16
C VAL A 43 31.57 -32.12 10.41
N CYS A 44 30.46 -32.02 9.67
CA CYS A 44 29.91 -33.15 8.91
C CYS A 44 29.76 -32.82 7.42
N ILE A 45 30.88 -32.55 6.74
CA ILE A 45 30.99 -32.65 5.28
C ILE A 45 32.31 -33.40 4.96
N PRO A 46 32.28 -34.56 4.28
CA PRO A 46 33.50 -35.22 3.84
C PRO A 46 34.16 -34.38 2.74
N SER A 47 35.42 -34.02 2.96
CA SER A 47 36.28 -33.35 1.99
C SER A 47 36.43 -34.18 0.72
N SER A 48 35.92 -33.67 -0.39
CA SER A 48 36.31 -34.12 -1.74
C SER A 48 37.24 -33.07 -2.33
N ALA A 49 38.48 -33.47 -2.58
CA ALA A 49 39.43 -32.70 -3.37
C ALA A 49 38.91 -32.55 -4.81
N ASP A 50 39.01 -31.36 -5.40
CA ASP A 50 39.91 -31.19 -6.54
C ASP A 50 40.13 -29.72 -6.96
N THR A 51 41.38 -29.48 -7.34
CA THR A 51 42.02 -28.45 -8.19
C THR A 51 41.20 -27.28 -8.77
N THR A 52 41.74 -26.05 -8.65
CA THR A 52 42.34 -25.33 -9.80
C THR A 52 43.07 -24.02 -9.44
N LYS A 53 44.30 -23.99 -9.95
CA LYS A 53 45.32 -22.96 -10.21
C LYS A 53 44.96 -21.47 -10.11
N SER A 54 45.85 -20.79 -9.39
CA SER A 54 46.19 -19.37 -9.44
C SER A 54 46.71 -18.93 -10.82
N ILE A 55 46.31 -17.75 -11.27
CA ILE A 55 47.02 -16.96 -12.28
C ILE A 55 47.27 -15.58 -11.69
N ASP A 56 48.56 -15.26 -11.55
CA ASP A 56 49.11 -13.94 -11.26
C ASP A 56 48.84 -12.97 -12.43
N HIS A 57 48.63 -11.71 -12.09
CA HIS A 57 49.08 -10.61 -12.93
C HIS A 57 49.70 -9.51 -12.06
N HIS A 58 51.02 -9.45 -12.16
CA HIS A 58 51.84 -8.28 -11.83
C HIS A 58 51.42 -7.08 -12.70
N ASP A 59 51.36 -5.90 -12.09
CA ASP A 59 51.95 -4.73 -12.73
C ASP A 59 52.62 -3.79 -11.72
N ARG A 60 53.76 -3.24 -12.13
CA ARG A 60 54.72 -2.47 -11.33
C ARG A 60 54.63 -0.97 -11.62
N ASP A 61 55.36 -0.22 -10.78
CA ASP A 61 55.95 1.12 -11.00
C ASP A 61 55.12 2.35 -10.59
N HIS A 62 55.65 3.41 -9.95
CA HIS A 62 57.01 3.78 -9.52
C HIS A 62 56.97 4.97 -8.50
N ARG A 63 57.88 4.92 -7.52
CA ARG A 63 58.73 5.99 -6.92
C ARG A 63 58.16 7.41 -6.60
N HIS A 64 58.34 7.89 -5.35
CA HIS A 64 59.47 8.77 -4.97
C HIS A 64 59.50 9.18 -3.47
N HIS A 65 60.74 9.31 -2.98
CA HIS A 65 61.28 9.69 -1.65
C HIS A 65 60.76 10.96 -0.97
N ARG A 66 60.78 11.00 0.38
CA ARG A 66 61.82 11.72 1.18
C ARG A 66 61.65 11.58 2.71
N ASP A 67 62.82 11.48 3.36
CA ASP A 67 63.11 11.40 4.80
C ASP A 67 62.61 12.59 5.64
N ARG A 68 62.32 12.32 6.94
CA ARG A 68 63.14 12.77 8.09
C ARG A 68 62.52 12.40 9.45
N ASP A 69 63.29 11.61 10.19
CA ASP A 69 63.56 11.60 11.64
C ASP A 69 62.74 12.52 12.58
N HIS A 70 62.12 11.95 13.63
CA HIS A 70 62.73 11.80 14.97
C HIS A 70 61.71 11.50 16.09
N ARG A 71 62.20 10.67 17.03
CA ARG A 71 61.87 10.56 18.48
C ARG A 71 60.81 9.55 18.94
N HIS A 72 61.38 8.48 19.49
CA HIS A 72 60.89 7.63 20.56
C HIS A 72 59.95 8.31 21.57
N HIS A 73 58.76 7.74 21.72
CA HIS A 73 58.16 7.51 23.03
C HIS A 73 57.63 6.08 23.07
N SER A 74 58.20 5.32 24.00
CA SER A 74 57.73 4.01 24.42
C SER A 74 56.42 4.17 25.19
N ASP A 75 55.33 3.64 24.67
CA ASP A 75 54.23 3.19 25.51
C ASP A 75 53.58 1.95 24.90
N ALA A 76 53.60 0.88 25.69
CA ALA A 76 53.04 -0.41 25.38
C ALA A 76 51.51 -0.31 25.48
N ASP A 77 50.88 0.14 24.41
CA ASP A 77 49.42 0.23 24.35
C ASP A 77 48.83 -1.12 23.94
N LYS A 78 48.41 -1.88 24.95
CA LYS A 78 47.57 -3.07 24.81
C LYS A 78 46.32 -2.66 24.04
N LYS A 79 46.24 -3.00 22.75
CA LYS A 79 44.98 -2.99 22.00
C LYS A 79 44.01 -3.95 22.67
N ILE A 80 43.22 -3.43 23.59
CA ILE A 80 41.99 -4.05 24.08
C ILE A 80 41.09 -4.13 22.84
N HIS A 81 41.03 -5.30 22.24
CA HIS A 81 39.93 -5.65 21.35
C HIS A 81 38.66 -5.53 22.20
N HIS A 82 37.95 -4.41 22.10
CA HIS A 82 36.56 -4.33 22.50
C HIS A 82 35.81 -5.38 21.67
N ARG A 83 35.65 -6.57 22.24
CA ARG A 83 34.68 -7.56 21.78
C ARG A 83 33.34 -6.87 21.86
N HIS A 84 32.81 -6.39 20.73
CA HIS A 84 31.40 -6.05 20.63
C HIS A 84 30.63 -7.30 21.10
N ILE A 85 29.96 -7.19 22.25
CA ILE A 85 29.09 -8.25 22.76
C ILE A 85 27.90 -8.28 21.81
N ILE A 86 27.92 -9.21 20.86
CA ILE A 86 26.80 -9.48 19.96
C ILE A 86 25.68 -10.05 20.82
N THR A 87 24.50 -9.43 20.80
CA THR A 87 23.33 -9.83 21.59
C THR A 87 22.11 -9.91 20.68
N SER A 88 21.03 -10.55 21.13
CA SER A 88 19.84 -10.84 20.34
C SER A 88 19.25 -9.62 19.62
N ASP A 89 18.82 -9.82 18.37
CA ASP A 89 18.06 -8.92 17.52
C ASP A 89 16.55 -9.03 17.84
N ALA A 90 16.15 -8.48 18.99
CA ALA A 90 14.85 -8.73 19.59
C ALA A 90 13.68 -7.98 18.92
N TYR A 91 12.54 -8.66 18.82
CA TYR A 91 11.24 -8.07 18.47
C TYR A 91 10.09 -8.83 19.15
N VAL A 92 8.92 -8.20 19.24
CA VAL A 92 7.72 -8.79 19.85
C VAL A 92 6.65 -9.01 18.80
N THR A 93 5.98 -10.15 18.84
CA THR A 93 4.76 -10.40 18.07
C THR A 93 3.57 -10.56 18.98
N VAL A 94 2.51 -9.80 18.71
CA VAL A 94 1.22 -9.93 19.38
C VAL A 94 0.42 -10.98 18.62
N THR A 95 0.01 -12.03 19.30
CA THR A 95 -0.65 -13.18 18.70
C THR A 95 -1.89 -13.57 19.49
N VAL A 96 -2.92 -13.95 18.75
CA VAL A 96 -4.03 -14.76 19.24
C VAL A 96 -3.91 -16.13 18.59
N PRO A 97 -4.61 -17.17 19.05
CA PRO A 97 -4.54 -18.49 18.42
C PRO A 97 -4.63 -18.38 16.90
N GLN A 98 -3.64 -18.97 16.23
CA GLN A 98 -3.49 -19.00 14.78
C GLN A 98 -3.16 -17.67 14.07
N VAL A 99 -3.16 -16.50 14.72
CA VAL A 99 -2.96 -15.19 14.04
C VAL A 99 -1.89 -14.34 14.70
N THR A 100 -1.04 -13.70 13.88
CA THR A 100 -0.24 -12.55 14.32
C THR A 100 -0.98 -11.24 14.03
N LEU A 101 -1.31 -10.49 15.07
CA LEU A 101 -2.05 -9.23 15.00
C LEU A 101 -1.13 -8.02 14.78
N ALA A 102 0.03 -8.02 15.42
CA ALA A 102 1.01 -6.95 15.33
C ALA A 102 2.44 -7.46 15.53
N ARG A 103 3.42 -6.70 15.05
CA ARG A 103 4.85 -6.98 15.24
C ARG A 103 5.59 -5.66 15.46
N THR A 104 6.47 -5.61 16.46
CA THR A 104 7.36 -4.46 16.65
C THR A 104 8.48 -4.44 15.61
N ARG A 105 9.26 -3.36 15.59
CA ARG A 105 10.55 -3.34 14.89
C ARG A 105 11.55 -4.31 15.49
N VAL A 106 12.54 -4.68 14.69
CA VAL A 106 13.69 -5.44 15.16
C VAL A 106 14.72 -4.47 15.74
N LEU A 107 15.09 -4.67 17.00
CA LEU A 107 16.14 -3.89 17.67
C LEU A 107 17.40 -4.73 17.72
N LYS A 108 18.44 -4.27 17.02
CA LYS A 108 19.67 -5.03 16.86
C LYS A 108 20.54 -4.95 18.11
N ASN A 109 21.11 -6.07 18.52
CA ASN A 109 22.08 -6.12 19.62
C ASN A 109 21.60 -5.43 20.91
N ALA A 110 20.39 -5.76 21.36
CA ALA A 110 19.80 -5.17 22.56
C ALA A 110 19.39 -6.23 23.59
N ALA A 111 20.11 -6.30 24.72
CA ALA A 111 19.74 -7.13 25.86
C ALA A 111 18.55 -6.56 26.68
N THR A 112 18.37 -5.24 26.60
CA THR A 112 17.25 -4.48 27.20
C THR A 112 16.61 -3.61 26.10
N PRO A 113 15.89 -4.23 25.15
CA PRO A 113 15.31 -3.51 24.02
C PRO A 113 14.18 -2.56 24.47
N VAL A 114 14.25 -1.30 24.01
CA VAL A 114 13.21 -0.28 24.18
C VAL A 114 12.55 0.00 22.83
N TRP A 115 11.33 -0.50 22.65
CA TRP A 115 10.57 -0.35 21.40
C TRP A 115 9.72 0.90 21.37
N GLU A 116 9.07 1.27 22.48
CA GLU A 116 8.11 2.38 22.59
C GLU A 116 7.11 2.41 21.43
N GLN A 117 6.56 1.24 21.09
CA GLN A 117 5.77 1.09 19.88
C GLN A 117 4.29 0.88 20.21
N ARG A 118 3.46 1.83 19.78
CA ARG A 118 2.00 1.80 19.92
C ARG A 118 1.32 1.12 18.74
N PHE A 119 0.24 0.41 19.02
CA PHE A 119 -0.62 -0.27 18.06
C PHE A 119 -2.08 -0.05 18.43
N ASN A 120 -2.90 0.26 17.42
CA ASN A 120 -4.33 0.14 17.51
C ASN A 120 -4.75 -1.13 16.72
N ILE A 121 -5.21 -2.14 17.45
CA ILE A 121 -5.48 -3.47 16.91
C ILE A 121 -6.99 -3.73 16.97
N PRO A 122 -7.69 -3.75 15.82
CA PRO A 122 -9.08 -4.17 15.79
C PRO A 122 -9.15 -5.68 16.04
N LEU A 123 -9.90 -6.08 17.07
CA LEU A 123 -10.15 -7.47 17.43
C LEU A 123 -11.57 -7.88 17.04
N ALA A 124 -11.71 -9.10 16.52
CA ALA A 124 -12.97 -9.82 16.34
C ALA A 124 -12.69 -11.33 16.54
N HIS A 125 -12.04 -11.69 17.65
CA HIS A 125 -11.42 -13.01 17.83
C HIS A 125 -11.95 -13.71 19.09
N PRO A 126 -12.29 -15.02 19.01
CA PRO A 126 -12.48 -15.86 20.19
C PRO A 126 -11.12 -16.27 20.75
N VAL A 127 -10.80 -15.85 21.96
CA VAL A 127 -9.47 -16.02 22.55
C VAL A 127 -9.53 -16.36 24.03
N ARG A 128 -8.54 -17.12 24.50
CA ARG A 128 -8.33 -17.35 25.94
C ARG A 128 -7.38 -16.30 26.52
N ASP A 129 -6.30 -16.06 25.81
CA ASP A 129 -5.24 -15.14 26.19
C ASP A 129 -4.82 -14.33 24.95
N ILE A 130 -4.36 -13.10 25.18
CA ILE A 130 -3.52 -12.39 24.21
C ILE A 130 -2.08 -12.74 24.53
N GLU A 131 -1.37 -13.29 23.56
CA GLU A 131 0.01 -13.73 23.72
C GLU A 131 0.98 -12.74 23.08
N PHE A 132 2.07 -12.44 23.79
CA PHE A 132 3.17 -11.62 23.31
C PHE A 132 4.41 -12.50 23.23
N HIS A 133 4.79 -12.88 22.02
CA HIS A 133 5.98 -13.69 21.80
C HIS A 133 7.18 -12.78 21.59
N VAL A 134 8.15 -12.84 22.50
CA VAL A 134 9.45 -12.18 22.35
C VAL A 134 10.35 -13.11 21.54
N LYS A 135 10.87 -12.60 20.43
CA LYS A 135 11.62 -13.38 19.45
C LYS A 135 12.93 -12.71 19.11
N ASP A 136 13.91 -13.53 18.75
CA ASP A 136 15.16 -13.11 18.13
C ASP A 136 15.05 -13.21 16.61
N ASN A 137 15.53 -12.21 15.86
CA ASN A 137 15.42 -12.16 14.41
C ASN A 137 16.74 -12.52 13.73
N ASP A 138 17.01 -13.82 13.70
CA ASP A 138 18.23 -14.39 13.14
C ASP A 138 18.17 -14.56 11.60
N LEU A 139 19.34 -14.64 10.95
CA LEU A 139 19.46 -14.76 9.47
C LEU A 139 18.72 -15.99 8.88
N PHE A 140 18.56 -17.05 9.67
CA PHE A 140 17.98 -18.33 9.25
C PHE A 140 16.55 -18.57 9.74
N GLY A 141 15.96 -17.60 10.45
CA GLY A 141 14.62 -17.73 11.00
C GLY A 141 14.51 -17.05 12.35
N ALA A 142 13.28 -16.71 12.75
CA ALA A 142 13.07 -16.11 14.05
C ALA A 142 12.98 -17.19 15.14
N GLU A 143 13.77 -17.06 16.20
CA GLU A 143 13.76 -17.95 17.36
C GLU A 143 12.89 -17.38 18.48
N LEU A 144 12.13 -18.22 19.19
CA LEU A 144 11.28 -17.80 20.30
C LEU A 144 12.09 -17.74 21.60
N ILE A 145 12.20 -16.54 22.19
CA ILE A 145 12.82 -16.35 23.52
C ILE A 145 11.85 -16.75 24.62
N GLY A 146 10.59 -16.32 24.52
CA GLY A 146 9.54 -16.66 25.46
C GLY A 146 8.25 -15.90 25.20
N THR A 147 7.25 -16.16 26.04
CA THR A 147 5.88 -15.66 25.87
C THR A 147 5.37 -15.00 27.15
N VAL A 148 4.71 -13.86 26.99
CA VAL A 148 3.82 -13.28 27.99
C VAL A 148 2.38 -13.59 27.58
N LYS A 149 1.52 -13.98 28.53
CA LYS A 149 0.10 -14.22 28.28
C LYS A 149 -0.74 -13.32 29.18
N ILE A 150 -1.68 -12.60 28.60
CA ILE A 150 -2.64 -11.79 29.32
C ILE A 150 -4.03 -12.38 29.12
N PRO A 151 -4.74 -12.82 30.19
CA PRO A 151 -6.05 -13.43 30.06
C PRO A 151 -7.06 -12.52 29.39
N ALA A 152 -7.85 -13.07 28.47
CA ALA A 152 -8.87 -12.34 27.74
C ALA A 152 -9.97 -11.78 28.66
N SER A 153 -10.22 -12.42 29.81
CA SER A 153 -11.14 -11.92 30.84
C SER A 153 -10.65 -10.60 31.45
N THR A 154 -9.34 -10.49 31.68
CA THR A 154 -8.71 -9.27 32.19
C THR A 154 -8.78 -8.18 31.13
N VAL A 155 -8.50 -8.50 29.87
CA VAL A 155 -8.60 -7.55 28.75
C VAL A 155 -10.04 -7.07 28.55
N LEU A 156 -11.03 -7.96 28.61
CA LEU A 156 -12.44 -7.64 28.40
C LEU A 156 -13.01 -6.66 29.46
N SER A 157 -12.42 -6.61 30.66
CA SER A 157 -12.82 -5.67 31.71
C SER A 157 -12.80 -4.21 31.23
N GLY A 158 -11.92 -3.88 30.28
CA GLY A 158 -11.69 -2.52 29.78
C GLY A 158 -10.85 -1.65 30.71
N GLU A 159 -10.36 -2.19 31.83
CA GLU A 159 -9.42 -1.50 32.71
C GLU A 159 -8.08 -1.25 32.01
N PHE A 160 -7.39 -0.17 32.40
CA PHE A 160 -6.06 0.11 31.90
C PHE A 160 -5.06 -0.83 32.57
N ILE A 161 -4.42 -1.68 31.78
CA ILE A 161 -3.46 -2.68 32.25
C ILE A 161 -2.06 -2.16 31.94
N GLN A 162 -1.24 -1.99 32.97
CA GLN A 162 0.16 -1.59 32.82
C GLN A 162 1.07 -2.36 33.79
N GLY A 163 2.30 -2.63 33.36
CA GLY A 163 3.34 -3.15 34.24
C GLY A 163 4.28 -4.15 33.60
N TRP A 164 5.13 -4.74 34.45
CA TRP A 164 6.09 -5.77 34.07
C TRP A 164 5.45 -7.16 34.12
N PHE A 165 5.48 -7.86 33.00
CA PHE A 165 4.99 -9.22 32.88
C PHE A 165 6.14 -10.21 32.64
N PRO A 166 6.24 -11.30 33.41
CA PRO A 166 7.33 -12.25 33.27
C PRO A 166 7.28 -12.97 31.91
N ILE A 167 8.41 -13.03 31.21
CA ILE A 167 8.53 -13.75 29.94
C ILE A 167 8.80 -15.21 30.26
N ILE A 168 7.92 -16.11 29.84
CA ILE A 168 8.02 -17.55 30.11
C ILE A 168 8.56 -18.29 28.89
N ALA A 169 9.66 -19.03 29.04
CA ALA A 169 10.23 -19.86 27.98
C ALA A 169 9.39 -21.14 27.75
N ALA A 170 9.69 -21.88 26.68
CA ALA A 170 9.06 -23.18 26.41
C ALA A 170 9.24 -24.20 27.57
N SER A 171 10.27 -24.03 28.40
CA SER A 171 10.52 -24.83 29.61
C SER A 171 9.53 -24.55 30.76
N GLY A 172 8.64 -23.56 30.61
CA GLY A 172 7.70 -23.15 31.67
C GLY A 172 8.32 -22.24 32.74
N LYS A 173 9.57 -21.81 32.59
CA LYS A 173 10.27 -20.89 33.50
C LYS A 173 10.83 -19.68 32.75
N PRO A 174 11.10 -18.55 33.42
CA PRO A 174 11.81 -17.42 32.82
C PRO A 174 13.20 -17.83 32.28
N PRO A 175 13.63 -17.33 31.11
CA PRO A 175 14.96 -17.62 30.56
C PRO A 175 16.12 -17.23 31.50
N LYS A 176 15.97 -16.09 32.19
CA LYS A 176 16.86 -15.63 33.26
C LYS A 176 16.01 -15.07 34.42
N PRO A 177 16.58 -14.91 35.62
CA PRO A 177 15.94 -14.10 36.66
C PRO A 177 15.58 -12.71 36.13
N ASP A 178 14.41 -12.22 36.51
CA ASP A 178 13.86 -10.90 36.15
C ASP A 178 13.54 -10.66 34.66
N THR A 179 13.65 -11.66 33.78
CA THR A 179 13.26 -11.52 32.37
C THR A 179 11.76 -11.20 32.25
N ALA A 180 11.46 -9.98 31.82
CA ALA A 180 10.09 -9.45 31.78
C ALA A 180 9.90 -8.47 30.61
N LEU A 181 8.65 -8.27 30.22
CA LEU A 181 8.20 -7.33 29.20
C LEU A 181 7.28 -6.30 29.85
N TYR A 182 7.54 -5.02 29.62
CA TYR A 182 6.67 -3.92 30.06
C TYR A 182 5.65 -3.61 28.98
N LEU A 183 4.37 -3.66 29.36
CA LEU A 183 3.23 -3.46 28.47
C LEU A 183 2.27 -2.45 29.07
N GLU A 184 1.63 -1.65 28.22
CA GLU A 184 0.44 -0.89 28.55
C GLU A 184 -0.65 -1.22 27.53
N LEU A 185 -1.86 -1.55 27.98
CA LEU A 185 -2.96 -1.83 27.08
C LEU A 185 -4.32 -1.47 27.66
N LYS A 186 -5.23 -1.08 26.76
CA LYS A 186 -6.64 -0.80 27.04
C LYS A 186 -7.49 -1.36 25.92
N PHE A 187 -8.49 -2.15 26.27
CA PHE A 187 -9.47 -2.65 25.32
C PHE A 187 -10.76 -1.86 25.43
N THR A 188 -11.29 -1.43 24.28
CA THR A 188 -12.59 -0.79 24.18
C THR A 188 -13.52 -1.70 23.37
N PRO A 189 -14.52 -2.33 24.01
CA PRO A 189 -15.54 -3.11 23.30
C PRO A 189 -16.21 -2.26 22.21
N PHE A 190 -16.54 -2.86 21.07
CA PHE A 190 -17.07 -2.11 19.92
C PHE A 190 -18.34 -1.32 20.28
N GLU A 191 -19.25 -1.90 21.07
CA GLU A 191 -20.52 -1.27 21.51
C GLU A 191 -20.30 -0.02 22.36
N LYS A 192 -19.19 0.01 23.10
CA LYS A 192 -18.81 1.14 23.98
C LYS A 192 -17.93 2.17 23.27
N ASN A 193 -17.48 1.90 22.05
CA ASN A 193 -16.61 2.80 21.33
C ASN A 193 -17.44 3.92 20.67
N PRO A 194 -17.31 5.19 21.10
CA PRO A 194 -18.11 6.29 20.54
C PRO A 194 -17.88 6.50 19.04
N LEU A 195 -16.76 6.00 18.48
CA LEU A 195 -16.50 5.99 17.04
C LEU A 195 -17.60 5.31 16.21
N TYR A 196 -18.24 4.28 16.77
CA TYR A 196 -19.16 3.41 16.02
C TYR A 196 -20.63 3.69 16.30
N GLN A 197 -20.95 4.46 17.35
CA GLN A 197 -22.32 4.61 17.85
C GLN A 197 -23.24 5.42 16.93
N ASN A 198 -22.72 6.45 16.27
CA ASN A 198 -23.54 7.41 15.50
C ASN A 198 -23.36 7.30 13.98
N GLY A 199 -22.63 6.29 13.51
CA GLY A 199 -22.15 6.25 12.14
C GLY A 199 -21.21 7.43 11.81
N PHE A 200 -20.75 7.51 10.56
CA PHE A 200 -19.94 8.66 10.13
C PHE A 200 -20.78 9.94 9.95
N GLY A 201 -22.06 9.81 9.59
CA GLY A 201 -23.00 10.93 9.45
C GLY A 201 -23.27 11.68 10.74
N GLY A 202 -23.12 11.02 11.89
CA GLY A 202 -23.34 11.60 13.22
C GLY A 202 -22.06 11.95 13.99
N ASP A 203 -20.86 11.90 13.39
CA ASP A 203 -19.63 12.39 14.04
C ASP A 203 -19.61 13.93 14.02
N PRO A 204 -19.73 14.63 15.18
CA PRO A 204 -19.76 16.08 15.22
C PRO A 204 -18.50 16.73 14.66
N GLY A 205 -17.36 16.02 14.73
CA GLY A 205 -16.09 16.52 14.21
C GLY A 205 -15.85 16.22 12.74
N VAL A 206 -16.72 15.44 12.09
CA VAL A 206 -16.58 15.05 10.67
C VAL A 206 -15.16 14.51 10.40
N ASN A 207 -14.66 13.66 11.29
CA ASN A 207 -13.24 13.28 11.28
C ASN A 207 -12.88 12.23 10.22
N GLY A 208 -13.87 11.75 9.47
CA GLY A 208 -13.71 10.61 8.55
C GLY A 208 -13.21 9.36 9.28
N VAL A 209 -12.51 8.51 8.55
CA VAL A 209 -11.84 7.34 9.11
C VAL A 209 -10.60 7.80 9.87
N ARG A 210 -10.49 7.40 11.15
CA ARG A 210 -9.37 7.78 12.02
C ARG A 210 -8.20 6.82 11.86
N GLY A 211 -6.99 7.31 12.14
CA GLY A 211 -5.79 6.47 12.11
C GLY A 211 -5.34 6.10 10.70
N THR A 212 -5.38 7.05 9.77
CA THR A 212 -5.00 6.87 8.36
C THR A 212 -3.97 7.90 7.92
N TYR A 213 -3.22 7.56 6.87
CA TYR A 213 -2.13 8.40 6.33
C TYR A 213 -2.64 9.71 5.74
N PHE A 214 -3.69 9.65 4.91
CA PHE A 214 -4.36 10.84 4.40
C PHE A 214 -5.56 11.19 5.30
N PRO A 215 -5.71 12.48 5.66
CA PRO A 215 -6.88 12.94 6.40
C PRO A 215 -8.09 13.05 5.47
N VAL A 216 -9.27 13.18 6.07
CA VAL A 216 -10.46 13.58 5.32
C VAL A 216 -10.28 14.99 4.75
N ARG A 217 -10.70 15.19 3.51
CA ARG A 217 -10.67 16.47 2.78
C ARG A 217 -12.07 16.98 2.60
N LYS A 218 -12.28 18.28 2.83
CA LYS A 218 -13.60 18.90 2.63
C LYS A 218 -13.69 19.68 1.33
N GLY A 219 -14.87 20.23 1.03
CA GLY A 219 -15.08 21.04 -0.17
C GLY A 219 -14.85 20.30 -1.49
N GLY A 220 -14.98 18.97 -1.47
CA GLY A 220 -14.75 18.11 -2.62
C GLY A 220 -16.00 17.87 -3.44
N HIS A 221 -15.82 17.22 -4.59
CA HIS A 221 -16.90 16.72 -5.41
C HIS A 221 -16.52 15.34 -5.97
N VAL A 222 -17.47 14.41 -5.95
CA VAL A 222 -17.29 13.05 -6.45
C VAL A 222 -18.34 12.77 -7.51
N THR A 223 -17.89 12.30 -8.67
CA THR A 223 -18.74 11.66 -9.67
C THR A 223 -18.56 10.15 -9.56
N LEU A 224 -19.66 9.42 -9.39
CA LEU A 224 -19.66 7.96 -9.36
C LEU A 224 -19.97 7.42 -10.75
N TYR A 225 -19.26 6.39 -11.18
CA TYR A 225 -19.46 5.73 -12.46
C TYR A 225 -19.85 4.26 -12.26
N GLN A 226 -20.94 3.88 -12.90
CA GLN A 226 -21.33 2.49 -13.13
C GLN A 226 -20.83 2.10 -14.53
N ASP A 227 -19.98 1.09 -14.60
CA ASP A 227 -19.30 0.63 -15.81
C ASP A 227 -18.44 1.69 -16.50
N ALA A 228 -17.86 1.32 -17.64
CA ALA A 228 -17.06 2.26 -18.44
C ALA A 228 -17.92 3.32 -19.14
N HIS A 229 -19.18 2.99 -19.44
CA HIS A 229 -20.10 3.84 -20.18
C HIS A 229 -21.56 3.54 -19.85
N VAL A 230 -22.41 4.57 -19.84
CA VAL A 230 -23.87 4.43 -19.69
C VAL A 230 -24.53 5.27 -20.78
N LYS A 231 -25.36 4.64 -21.64
CA LYS A 231 -26.04 5.38 -22.71
C LYS A 231 -27.21 6.19 -22.15
N ASP A 232 -27.64 7.19 -22.90
CA ASP A 232 -28.82 7.96 -22.53
C ASP A 232 -30.06 7.05 -22.48
N HIS A 233 -30.84 7.19 -21.41
CA HIS A 233 -32.08 6.45 -21.17
C HIS A 233 -31.96 4.91 -20.99
N ASP A 234 -30.74 4.37 -20.82
CA ASP A 234 -30.54 2.93 -20.52
C ASP A 234 -31.01 2.55 -19.10
N LEU A 235 -30.98 3.50 -18.16
CA LEU A 235 -31.33 3.29 -16.76
C LEU A 235 -32.56 4.14 -16.40
N PRO A 236 -33.40 3.67 -15.45
CA PRO A 236 -34.57 4.41 -15.01
C PRO A 236 -34.17 5.73 -14.34
N GLU A 237 -35.07 6.71 -14.41
CA GLU A 237 -34.92 7.95 -13.65
C GLU A 237 -35.04 7.67 -12.16
N ILE A 238 -34.10 8.22 -11.38
CA ILE A 238 -34.07 8.09 -9.92
C ILE A 238 -34.17 9.49 -9.34
N GLU A 239 -35.27 9.81 -8.68
CA GLU A 239 -35.43 11.09 -7.97
C GLU A 239 -34.55 11.10 -6.70
N ILE A 240 -33.87 12.22 -6.48
CA ILE A 240 -33.03 12.49 -5.31
C ILE A 240 -33.47 13.79 -4.64
N ASP A 241 -32.96 14.04 -3.43
CA ASP A 241 -33.30 15.20 -2.61
C ASP A 241 -33.32 16.53 -3.40
N GLY A 242 -34.34 17.34 -3.13
CA GLY A 242 -34.55 18.62 -3.81
C GLY A 242 -35.22 18.49 -5.18
N GLY A 243 -35.89 17.37 -5.47
CA GLY A 243 -36.63 17.15 -6.72
C GLY A 243 -35.73 17.04 -7.95
N LYS A 244 -34.46 16.65 -7.74
CA LYS A 244 -33.50 16.44 -8.83
C LYS A 244 -33.59 14.99 -9.31
N VAL A 245 -33.18 14.75 -10.55
CA VAL A 245 -33.01 13.40 -11.08
C VAL A 245 -31.52 13.05 -11.05
N PHE A 246 -31.19 11.87 -10.53
CA PHE A 246 -29.82 11.36 -10.53
C PHE A 246 -29.30 11.24 -11.96
N LYS A 247 -28.22 11.94 -12.25
CA LYS A 247 -27.58 11.93 -13.56
C LYS A 247 -26.52 10.84 -13.61
N GLN A 248 -26.70 9.88 -14.51
CA GLN A 248 -25.70 8.87 -14.82
C GLN A 248 -24.57 9.50 -15.66
N GLU A 249 -23.34 9.37 -15.17
CA GLU A 249 -22.15 9.92 -15.83
C GLU A 249 -21.35 8.80 -16.53
N ARG A 250 -20.45 9.15 -17.46
CA ARG A 250 -19.81 8.19 -18.37
C ARG A 250 -18.31 8.14 -18.14
N CYS A 251 -17.80 7.08 -17.51
CA CYS A 251 -16.42 7.00 -17.04
C CYS A 251 -15.37 7.24 -18.13
N TRP A 252 -15.34 6.41 -19.18
CA TRP A 252 -14.29 6.49 -20.20
C TRP A 252 -14.46 7.70 -21.11
N GLU A 253 -15.69 8.17 -21.28
CA GLU A 253 -15.95 9.42 -22.00
C GLU A 253 -15.43 10.61 -21.19
N ASP A 254 -15.71 10.72 -19.89
CA ASP A 254 -15.13 11.77 -19.04
C ASP A 254 -13.61 11.70 -18.97
N ILE A 255 -13.00 10.51 -18.90
CA ILE A 255 -11.55 10.35 -18.99
C ILE A 255 -11.02 10.86 -20.33
N CYS A 256 -11.69 10.55 -21.44
CA CYS A 256 -11.28 11.01 -22.76
C CYS A 256 -11.30 12.53 -22.87
N TYR A 257 -12.38 13.18 -22.40
CA TYR A 257 -12.48 14.63 -22.40
C TYR A 257 -11.43 15.26 -21.49
N ALA A 258 -11.24 14.71 -20.30
CA ALA A 258 -10.27 15.23 -19.34
C ALA A 258 -8.82 15.12 -19.84
N ILE A 259 -8.46 14.04 -20.55
CA ILE A 259 -7.15 13.92 -21.23
C ILE A 259 -7.03 14.91 -22.38
N SER A 260 -8.07 15.05 -23.21
CA SER A 260 -8.07 15.97 -24.35
C SER A 260 -7.91 17.43 -23.93
N GLU A 261 -8.53 17.86 -22.83
CA GLU A 261 -8.46 19.23 -22.31
C GLU A 261 -7.25 19.50 -21.42
N ALA A 262 -6.46 18.48 -21.04
CA ALA A 262 -5.29 18.65 -20.20
C ALA A 262 -4.26 19.58 -20.86
N HIS A 263 -3.69 20.50 -20.09
CA HIS A 263 -2.71 21.47 -20.59
C HIS A 263 -1.31 21.19 -20.07
N HIS A 264 -1.17 20.55 -18.91
CA HIS A 264 0.12 20.41 -18.23
C HIS A 264 0.48 18.95 -17.97
N MET A 265 -0.46 18.13 -17.50
CA MET A 265 -0.17 16.77 -17.06
C MET A 265 -1.26 15.75 -17.35
N VAL A 266 -0.81 14.55 -17.71
CA VAL A 266 -1.62 13.32 -17.75
C VAL A 266 -0.80 12.20 -17.12
N TYR A 267 -1.10 11.83 -15.88
CA TYR A 267 -0.41 10.75 -15.18
C TYR A 267 -1.35 9.54 -15.05
N ILE A 268 -0.90 8.38 -15.49
CA ILE A 268 -1.71 7.16 -15.52
C ILE A 268 -1.01 6.08 -14.71
N VAL A 269 -1.77 5.40 -13.87
CA VAL A 269 -1.40 4.18 -13.17
C VAL A 269 -2.35 3.08 -13.59
N GLY A 270 -1.81 1.93 -13.96
CA GLY A 270 -2.63 0.75 -14.25
C GLY A 270 -1.93 -0.53 -13.83
N TRP A 271 -2.73 -1.53 -13.48
CA TRP A 271 -2.26 -2.90 -13.42
C TRP A 271 -1.96 -3.40 -14.85
N SER A 272 -2.80 -3.00 -15.81
CA SER A 272 -2.54 -3.16 -17.23
C SER A 272 -3.03 -1.92 -17.96
N VAL A 273 -2.27 -1.45 -18.94
CA VAL A 273 -2.68 -0.39 -19.86
C VAL A 273 -2.51 -0.93 -21.26
N PHE A 274 -3.57 -0.85 -22.08
CA PHE A 274 -3.51 -1.32 -23.46
C PHE A 274 -3.72 -0.16 -24.43
N TYR A 275 -2.66 0.21 -25.13
CA TYR A 275 -2.63 1.42 -25.94
C TYR A 275 -3.60 1.42 -27.15
N LYS A 276 -4.12 0.26 -27.57
CA LYS A 276 -5.01 0.14 -28.75
C LYS A 276 -6.47 0.41 -28.45
N ILE A 277 -6.89 0.46 -27.18
CA ILE A 277 -8.30 0.68 -26.85
C ILE A 277 -8.77 2.06 -27.32
N LYS A 278 -10.05 2.17 -27.64
CA LYS A 278 -10.74 3.45 -27.79
C LYS A 278 -11.57 3.73 -26.55
N LEU A 279 -11.41 4.94 -25.99
CA LEU A 279 -12.14 5.38 -24.80
C LEU A 279 -13.63 5.61 -25.10
N VAL A 280 -13.94 6.21 -26.25
CA VAL A 280 -15.32 6.49 -26.67
C VAL A 280 -15.67 5.65 -27.89
N ARG A 281 -16.68 4.79 -27.75
CA ARG A 281 -17.18 3.92 -28.83
C ARG A 281 -18.61 4.28 -29.23
N GLU A 282 -19.42 4.65 -28.23
CA GLU A 282 -20.80 5.09 -28.39
C GLU A 282 -20.90 6.51 -27.77
N PRO A 283 -20.56 7.58 -28.52
CA PRO A 283 -20.49 8.93 -27.96
C PRO A 283 -21.89 9.46 -27.60
N THR A 284 -22.05 10.04 -26.40
CA THR A 284 -23.29 10.77 -26.02
C THR A 284 -23.17 12.28 -26.25
N ARG A 285 -21.96 12.77 -26.57
CA ARG A 285 -21.68 14.17 -26.93
C ARG A 285 -20.60 14.28 -28.01
N PRO A 286 -20.49 15.42 -28.73
CA PRO A 286 -19.54 15.58 -29.83
C PRO A 286 -18.08 15.38 -29.40
N LEU A 287 -17.40 14.38 -29.98
CA LEU A 287 -16.05 13.99 -29.57
C LEU A 287 -15.08 15.17 -29.48
N PRO A 288 -14.24 15.23 -28.42
CA PRO A 288 -13.21 16.25 -28.32
C PRO A 288 -12.15 16.01 -29.38
N ARG A 289 -11.27 16.99 -29.60
CA ARG A 289 -10.15 16.82 -30.52
C ARG A 289 -9.28 15.62 -30.08
N GLY A 290 -9.07 14.69 -30.99
CA GLY A 290 -8.36 13.43 -30.72
C GLY A 290 -9.20 12.35 -30.04
N GLY A 291 -10.48 12.58 -29.73
CA GLY A 291 -11.32 11.62 -29.01
C GLY A 291 -11.69 10.35 -29.79
N ASN A 292 -11.46 10.34 -31.11
CA ASN A 292 -11.62 9.17 -31.98
C ASN A 292 -10.34 8.31 -32.09
N LEU A 293 -9.21 8.79 -31.54
CA LEU A 293 -7.93 8.09 -31.55
C LEU A 293 -7.94 6.92 -30.57
N THR A 294 -7.00 5.99 -30.76
CA THR A 294 -6.68 5.02 -29.71
C THR A 294 -6.06 5.73 -28.51
N LEU A 295 -6.13 5.13 -27.32
CA LEU A 295 -5.54 5.69 -26.10
C LEU A 295 -4.06 6.04 -26.31
N GLY A 296 -3.30 5.15 -26.95
CA GLY A 296 -1.88 5.37 -27.23
C GLY A 296 -1.62 6.58 -28.11
N GLU A 297 -2.41 6.76 -29.16
CA GLU A 297 -2.31 7.89 -30.07
C GLU A 297 -2.76 9.20 -29.42
N LEU A 298 -3.83 9.18 -28.63
CA LEU A 298 -4.28 10.34 -27.85
C LEU A 298 -3.18 10.82 -26.88
N LEU A 299 -2.52 9.89 -26.18
CA LEU A 299 -1.44 10.22 -25.24
C LEU A 299 -0.20 10.77 -25.96
N LYS A 300 0.16 10.22 -27.12
CA LYS A 300 1.24 10.78 -27.97
C LYS A 300 0.88 12.19 -28.44
N TYR A 301 -0.33 12.35 -28.98
CA TYR A 301 -0.86 13.62 -29.44
C TYR A 301 -0.79 14.70 -28.35
N LYS A 302 -1.27 14.42 -27.14
CA LYS A 302 -1.18 15.36 -26.01
C LYS A 302 0.27 15.64 -25.60
N SER A 303 1.13 14.63 -25.65
CA SER A 303 2.55 14.82 -25.32
C SER A 303 3.30 15.65 -26.36
N GLU A 304 2.88 15.64 -27.63
CA GLU A 304 3.40 16.49 -28.70
C GLU A 304 2.91 17.95 -28.57
N GLU A 305 1.73 18.17 -27.98
CA GLU A 305 1.24 19.50 -27.59
C GLU A 305 1.99 20.11 -26.39
N GLY A 306 2.91 19.36 -25.77
CA GLY A 306 3.71 19.79 -24.62
C GLY A 306 3.17 19.32 -23.26
N VAL A 307 2.08 18.55 -23.23
CA VAL A 307 1.56 17.97 -21.99
C VAL A 307 2.52 16.89 -21.47
N ARG A 308 2.82 16.91 -20.17
CA ARG A 308 3.65 15.88 -19.53
C ARG A 308 2.83 14.60 -19.33
N VAL A 309 3.13 13.58 -20.12
CA VAL A 309 2.44 12.28 -20.03
C VAL A 309 3.35 11.24 -19.37
N LEU A 310 2.94 10.76 -18.20
CA LEU A 310 3.67 9.76 -17.41
C LEU A 310 2.80 8.53 -17.15
N LEU A 311 3.30 7.34 -17.49
CA LEU A 311 2.62 6.07 -17.23
C LEU A 311 3.43 5.24 -16.24
N LEU A 312 2.78 4.78 -15.18
CA LEU A 312 3.31 3.85 -14.20
C LEU A 312 2.52 2.54 -14.26
N VAL A 313 2.97 1.62 -15.11
CA VAL A 313 2.31 0.33 -15.38
C VAL A 313 2.99 -0.77 -14.56
N TRP A 314 2.23 -1.74 -14.04
CA TRP A 314 2.84 -2.90 -13.38
C TRP A 314 3.70 -3.71 -14.37
N ASP A 315 4.86 -4.17 -13.90
CA ASP A 315 5.77 -5.06 -14.65
C ASP A 315 5.44 -6.52 -14.33
N ASP A 316 4.78 -7.23 -15.27
CA ASP A 316 4.58 -8.67 -15.16
C ASP A 316 5.89 -9.37 -15.49
N ARG A 317 6.64 -9.75 -14.46
CA ARG A 317 7.91 -10.47 -14.59
C ARG A 317 7.80 -11.83 -15.27
N THR A 318 6.60 -12.38 -15.44
CA THR A 318 6.38 -13.61 -16.21
C THR A 318 6.21 -13.34 -17.70
N SER A 319 5.94 -12.09 -18.08
CA SER A 319 5.94 -11.61 -19.45
C SER A 319 7.38 -11.22 -19.83
N HIS A 320 8.09 -12.09 -20.54
CA HIS A 320 9.42 -11.80 -21.03
C HIS A 320 9.51 -12.01 -22.54
N ASP A 321 10.10 -11.01 -23.22
CA ASP A 321 10.53 -11.06 -24.61
C ASP A 321 12.08 -11.10 -24.60
N LYS A 322 12.65 -12.15 -23.99
CA LYS A 322 14.11 -12.37 -23.99
C LYS A 322 14.46 -13.42 -25.04
N PHE A 323 15.37 -13.07 -25.95
CA PHE A 323 15.90 -13.95 -26.99
C PHE A 323 14.88 -14.51 -28.00
N GLY A 324 13.88 -13.72 -28.41
CA GLY A 324 12.97 -14.11 -29.50
C GLY A 324 11.89 -15.14 -29.12
N ILE A 325 11.79 -15.51 -27.84
CA ILE A 325 10.71 -16.33 -27.32
C ILE A 325 9.69 -15.41 -26.66
N LYS A 326 8.51 -15.28 -27.28
CA LYS A 326 7.35 -14.60 -26.69
C LYS A 326 6.66 -15.55 -25.72
N THR A 327 6.92 -15.41 -24.42
CA THR A 327 6.04 -15.98 -23.40
C THR A 327 4.93 -14.98 -23.11
N ALA A 328 3.68 -15.32 -23.44
CA ALA A 328 2.53 -14.60 -22.94
C ALA A 328 2.58 -14.67 -21.40
N GLY A 329 2.54 -13.52 -20.73
CA GLY A 329 2.51 -13.47 -19.26
C GLY A 329 1.33 -14.28 -18.74
N VAL A 330 1.51 -14.92 -17.57
CA VAL A 330 0.46 -15.78 -16.97
C VAL A 330 -0.78 -14.95 -16.61
N MET A 331 -0.62 -13.63 -16.51
CA MET A 331 -1.64 -12.70 -16.03
C MET A 331 -2.30 -11.88 -17.15
N ALA A 332 -2.03 -12.18 -18.44
CA ALA A 332 -2.65 -11.50 -19.59
C ALA A 332 -2.57 -9.96 -19.55
N THR A 333 -1.40 -9.41 -19.19
CA THR A 333 -1.13 -7.96 -19.22
C THR A 333 -0.48 -7.52 -20.54
N HIS A 334 -0.61 -6.22 -20.87
CA HIS A 334 -0.03 -5.59 -22.06
C HIS A 334 1.11 -4.62 -21.74
N ASP A 335 1.75 -4.77 -20.60
CA ASP A 335 2.73 -3.84 -20.04
C ASP A 335 3.97 -3.64 -20.93
N GLU A 336 4.60 -4.72 -21.37
CA GLU A 336 5.77 -4.65 -22.26
C GLU A 336 5.45 -4.11 -23.66
N GLU A 337 4.29 -4.47 -24.22
CA GLU A 337 3.83 -3.98 -25.52
C GLU A 337 3.57 -2.47 -25.47
N THR A 338 2.89 -2.01 -24.41
CA THR A 338 2.59 -0.59 -24.17
C THR A 338 3.87 0.21 -23.93
N ARG A 339 4.84 -0.30 -23.14
CA ARG A 339 6.15 0.36 -22.99
C ARG A 339 6.85 0.49 -24.35
N ARG A 340 6.85 -0.57 -25.16
CA ARG A 340 7.51 -0.57 -26.48
C ARG A 340 6.86 0.45 -27.42
N PHE A 341 5.54 0.59 -27.39
CA PHE A 341 4.81 1.57 -28.20
C PHE A 341 5.22 3.03 -27.92
N PHE A 342 5.51 3.37 -26.65
CA PHE A 342 5.88 4.73 -26.25
C PHE A 342 7.40 5.02 -26.30
N LYS A 343 8.25 4.02 -26.51
CA LYS A 343 9.72 4.13 -26.43
C LYS A 343 10.35 5.27 -27.25
N HIS A 344 9.72 5.64 -28.36
CA HIS A 344 10.19 6.68 -29.29
C HIS A 344 9.28 7.92 -29.32
N SER A 345 8.50 8.14 -28.27
CA SER A 345 7.66 9.34 -28.09
C SER A 345 8.08 10.14 -26.86
N SER A 346 7.51 11.33 -26.68
CA SER A 346 7.66 12.15 -25.47
C SER A 346 6.92 11.59 -24.24
N VAL A 347 6.04 10.61 -24.45
CA VAL A 347 5.37 9.87 -23.36
C VAL A 347 6.38 9.03 -22.59
N THR A 348 6.43 9.18 -21.27
CA THR A 348 7.33 8.40 -20.41
C THR A 348 6.57 7.24 -19.76
N CYS A 349 6.79 6.03 -20.26
CA CYS A 349 6.21 4.81 -19.71
C CYS A 349 7.22 4.02 -18.88
N VAL A 350 6.96 3.90 -17.57
CA VAL A 350 7.78 3.17 -16.60
C VAL A 350 7.06 1.89 -16.20
N LEU A 351 7.75 0.76 -16.35
CA LEU A 351 7.31 -0.50 -15.76
C LEU A 351 7.76 -0.56 -14.31
N ALA A 352 6.80 -0.74 -13.41
CA ALA A 352 6.97 -0.74 -11.98
C ALA A 352 6.80 -2.18 -11.45
N PRO A 353 7.90 -2.94 -11.31
CA PRO A 353 7.84 -4.24 -10.67
C PRO A 353 7.54 -4.08 -9.19
N ARG A 354 6.77 -5.04 -8.66
CA ARG A 354 6.52 -5.10 -7.23
C ARG A 354 7.77 -5.62 -6.52
N TYR A 355 8.66 -4.73 -6.13
CA TYR A 355 9.76 -5.09 -5.24
C TYR A 355 9.20 -5.27 -3.83
N ALA A 356 9.46 -6.43 -3.23
CA ALA A 356 9.45 -6.50 -1.79
C ALA A 356 10.49 -5.52 -1.25
N SER A 357 10.20 -4.90 -0.11
CA SER A 357 11.18 -4.06 0.56
C SER A 357 12.49 -4.82 0.75
N SER A 358 13.61 -4.15 0.49
CA SER A 358 14.97 -4.68 0.69
C SER A 358 15.23 -5.08 2.16
N LYS A 359 14.32 -4.71 3.05
CA LYS A 359 14.34 -5.00 4.47
C LYS A 359 13.60 -6.31 4.84
N LEU A 360 13.05 -7.02 3.87
CA LEU A 360 12.52 -8.39 4.04
C LEU A 360 13.60 -9.44 3.80
N SER A 361 13.43 -10.69 4.29
CA SER A 361 14.36 -11.79 3.99
C SER A 361 14.35 -12.13 2.50
N PHE A 362 15.48 -12.62 1.96
CA PHE A 362 15.65 -12.91 0.53
C PHE A 362 14.54 -13.80 -0.06
N LEU A 363 14.16 -14.87 0.64
CA LEU A 363 13.07 -15.75 0.21
C LEU A 363 11.73 -15.02 0.11
N LYS A 364 11.42 -14.13 1.06
CA LYS A 364 10.22 -13.28 0.99
C LYS A 364 10.30 -12.25 -0.13
N GLN A 365 11.50 -11.75 -0.42
CA GLN A 365 11.70 -10.84 -1.54
C GLN A 365 11.37 -11.49 -2.88
N GLN A 366 11.78 -12.75 -3.06
CA GLN A 366 11.46 -13.52 -4.26
C GLN A 366 9.94 -13.78 -4.38
N VAL A 367 9.30 -14.27 -3.33
CA VAL A 367 7.84 -14.52 -3.32
C VAL A 367 7.05 -13.25 -3.63
N VAL A 368 7.40 -12.14 -2.99
CA VAL A 368 6.66 -10.89 -3.21
C VAL A 368 6.89 -10.34 -4.62
N GLY A 369 8.10 -10.50 -5.14
CA GLY A 369 8.46 -10.08 -6.48
C GLY A 369 7.87 -10.92 -7.61
N THR A 370 7.28 -12.08 -7.32
CA THR A 370 6.67 -12.98 -8.32
C THR A 370 5.16 -13.14 -8.16
N MET A 371 4.59 -12.93 -6.97
CA MET A 371 3.17 -13.21 -6.70
C MET A 371 2.30 -11.97 -6.43
N PHE A 372 2.88 -10.80 -6.10
CA PHE A 372 2.12 -9.57 -5.87
C PHE A 372 2.31 -8.57 -7.01
N THR A 373 1.32 -7.72 -7.24
CA THR A 373 1.22 -6.87 -8.44
C THR A 373 1.12 -5.40 -8.06
N HIS A 374 1.31 -4.44 -8.97
CA HIS A 374 0.85 -3.08 -8.69
C HIS A 374 -0.59 -2.94 -9.20
N HIS A 375 -1.58 -3.00 -8.30
CA HIS A 375 -2.99 -3.11 -8.69
C HIS A 375 -3.77 -1.78 -8.72
N GLN A 376 -3.14 -0.63 -8.44
CA GLN A 376 -3.85 0.66 -8.44
C GLN A 376 -4.22 1.06 -9.88
N LYS A 377 -5.45 1.54 -10.09
CA LYS A 377 -5.89 2.17 -11.34
C LYS A 377 -6.20 3.63 -11.08
N CYS A 378 -5.50 4.52 -11.75
CA CYS A 378 -5.66 5.95 -11.53
C CYS A 378 -5.30 6.76 -12.78
N VAL A 379 -6.10 7.78 -13.09
CA VAL A 379 -5.77 8.81 -14.09
C VAL A 379 -5.79 10.17 -13.39
N LEU A 380 -4.69 10.91 -13.44
CA LEU A 380 -4.57 12.26 -12.90
C LEU A 380 -4.34 13.22 -14.04
N VAL A 381 -5.16 14.26 -14.10
CA VAL A 381 -5.11 15.27 -15.14
C VAL A 381 -5.34 16.65 -14.54
N ASP A 382 -4.75 17.67 -15.15
CA ASP A 382 -5.13 19.04 -14.85
C ASP A 382 -6.39 19.41 -15.65
N THR A 383 -7.44 19.90 -14.98
CA THR A 383 -8.72 20.30 -15.58
C THR A 383 -9.04 21.76 -15.26
N GLN A 384 -10.06 22.30 -15.91
CA GLN A 384 -10.51 23.67 -15.68
C GLN A 384 -11.03 23.86 -14.24
N ALA A 385 -10.53 24.89 -13.54
CA ALA A 385 -11.07 25.38 -12.27
C ALA A 385 -11.84 26.69 -12.47
N SER A 386 -12.24 27.35 -11.38
CA SER A 386 -12.90 28.66 -11.44
C SER A 386 -11.98 29.72 -12.07
N GLY A 387 -12.54 30.56 -12.95
CA GLY A 387 -11.80 31.61 -13.64
C GLY A 387 -10.82 31.05 -14.68
N ASN A 388 -9.59 31.56 -14.71
CA ASN A 388 -8.53 31.09 -15.62
C ASN A 388 -7.58 30.06 -14.97
N ASN A 389 -7.94 29.58 -13.78
CA ASN A 389 -7.13 28.62 -13.05
C ASN A 389 -7.44 27.18 -13.46
N ARG A 390 -6.53 26.27 -13.11
CA ARG A 390 -6.66 24.83 -13.27
C ARG A 390 -6.56 24.14 -11.93
N LYS A 391 -7.14 22.95 -11.84
CA LYS A 391 -7.11 22.08 -10.66
C LYS A 391 -6.64 20.70 -11.06
N ILE A 392 -6.27 19.89 -10.07
CA ILE A 392 -6.02 18.47 -10.29
C ILE A 392 -7.33 17.70 -10.16
N THR A 393 -7.60 16.82 -11.11
CA THR A 393 -8.73 15.88 -11.09
C THR A 393 -8.18 14.46 -11.12
N ALA A 394 -8.72 13.60 -10.27
CA ALA A 394 -8.31 12.20 -10.18
C ALA A 394 -9.46 11.27 -10.56
N PHE A 395 -9.20 10.32 -11.44
CA PHE A 395 -10.07 9.17 -11.67
C PHE A 395 -9.47 7.98 -10.95
N ILE A 396 -10.23 7.32 -10.08
CA ILE A 396 -9.79 6.13 -9.36
C ILE A 396 -10.94 5.11 -9.33
N GLY A 397 -10.64 3.82 -9.51
CA GLY A 397 -11.68 2.79 -9.59
C GLY A 397 -11.15 1.38 -9.77
N GLY A 398 -12.03 0.44 -10.10
CA GLY A 398 -11.70 -0.93 -10.51
C GLY A 398 -11.30 -1.03 -11.99
N ILE A 399 -11.75 -0.08 -12.80
CA ILE A 399 -11.57 -0.11 -14.26
C ILE A 399 -10.14 0.32 -14.67
N ASP A 400 -9.35 -0.62 -15.18
CA ASP A 400 -8.09 -0.34 -15.89
C ASP A 400 -8.37 0.20 -17.31
N LEU A 401 -7.43 1.01 -17.84
CA LEU A 401 -7.45 1.43 -19.25
C LEU A 401 -6.85 0.34 -20.16
N CYS A 402 -7.52 -0.81 -20.22
CA CYS A 402 -7.10 -1.94 -21.05
C CYS A 402 -8.29 -2.68 -21.69
N ASP A 403 -7.98 -3.74 -22.45
CA ASP A 403 -8.93 -4.54 -23.20
C ASP A 403 -9.99 -5.21 -22.30
N GLY A 404 -11.19 -5.39 -22.83
CA GLY A 404 -12.31 -6.06 -22.17
C GLY A 404 -13.06 -5.24 -21.13
N ARG A 405 -12.55 -4.06 -20.75
CA ARG A 405 -13.11 -3.22 -19.69
C ARG A 405 -14.21 -2.28 -20.16
N TYR A 406 -14.29 -2.01 -21.46
CA TYR A 406 -15.41 -1.23 -21.99
C TYR A 406 -16.68 -2.06 -21.94
N ASP A 407 -17.66 -1.61 -21.18
CA ASP A 407 -19.01 -2.18 -21.18
C ASP A 407 -20.03 -1.10 -20.79
N THR A 408 -21.29 -1.49 -20.92
CA THR A 408 -22.48 -0.73 -20.53
C THR A 408 -23.35 -1.61 -19.62
N PRO A 409 -24.27 -1.04 -18.81
CA PRO A 409 -25.16 -1.83 -17.94
C PRO A 409 -25.99 -2.90 -18.66
N GLY A 410 -26.17 -2.77 -19.98
CA GLY A 410 -26.80 -3.79 -20.82
C GLY A 410 -26.00 -5.08 -20.99
N HIS A 411 -24.71 -5.12 -20.62
CA HIS A 411 -23.83 -6.31 -20.60
C HIS A 411 -24.01 -7.26 -21.79
N ARG A 412 -23.90 -6.71 -22.99
CA ARG A 412 -24.20 -7.41 -24.26
C ARG A 412 -23.26 -8.61 -24.44
N LEU A 413 -23.83 -9.82 -24.51
CA LEU A 413 -23.09 -11.08 -24.68
C LEU A 413 -22.73 -11.41 -26.14
N PHE A 414 -23.70 -11.20 -27.04
CA PHE A 414 -23.63 -11.63 -28.45
C PHE A 414 -23.82 -10.48 -29.46
N HIS A 415 -24.30 -9.33 -28.99
CA HIS A 415 -24.56 -8.16 -29.83
C HIS A 415 -23.32 -7.27 -29.93
N ASP A 416 -23.19 -6.55 -31.04
CA ASP A 416 -22.14 -5.56 -31.30
C ASP A 416 -20.68 -6.09 -31.25
N LEU A 417 -20.50 -7.41 -31.36
CA LEU A 417 -19.18 -8.05 -31.38
C LEU A 417 -18.29 -7.58 -32.54
N ASN A 418 -18.91 -7.25 -33.69
CA ASN A 418 -18.21 -6.77 -34.89
C ASN A 418 -18.28 -5.24 -35.03
N THR A 419 -18.75 -4.51 -34.01
CA THR A 419 -18.86 -3.05 -34.00
C THR A 419 -18.21 -2.48 -32.74
N VAL A 420 -18.96 -2.36 -31.64
CA VAL A 420 -18.53 -1.76 -30.37
C VAL A 420 -17.40 -2.56 -29.71
N PHE A 421 -17.45 -3.89 -29.81
CA PHE A 421 -16.46 -4.79 -29.21
C PHE A 421 -15.47 -5.36 -30.25
N GLN A 422 -15.46 -4.80 -31.46
CA GLN A 422 -14.49 -5.20 -32.48
C GLN A 422 -13.07 -4.94 -31.98
N ASP A 423 -12.19 -5.94 -32.14
CA ASP A 423 -10.80 -5.91 -31.66
C ASP A 423 -10.64 -5.77 -30.13
N ASP A 424 -11.73 -5.96 -29.37
CA ASP A 424 -11.78 -5.91 -27.91
C ASP A 424 -12.63 -7.05 -27.31
N PHE A 425 -12.62 -8.22 -27.98
CA PHE A 425 -13.26 -9.42 -27.45
C PHE A 425 -12.44 -10.00 -26.30
N HIS A 426 -13.00 -9.93 -25.09
CA HIS A 426 -12.39 -10.49 -23.89
C HIS A 426 -13.24 -11.63 -23.32
N ASN A 427 -12.67 -12.83 -23.25
CA ASN A 427 -13.20 -13.95 -22.48
C ASN A 427 -12.09 -14.97 -22.18
N PRO A 428 -11.44 -14.90 -21.01
CA PRO A 428 -10.38 -15.82 -20.61
C PRO A 428 -10.91 -17.16 -20.08
N THR A 429 -12.23 -17.33 -19.93
CA THR A 429 -12.84 -18.57 -19.40
C THR A 429 -12.91 -19.67 -20.46
N PHE A 430 -13.03 -19.31 -21.74
CA PHE A 430 -13.09 -20.26 -22.85
C PHE A 430 -11.75 -20.38 -23.58
N PRO A 431 -11.52 -21.49 -24.31
CA PRO A 431 -10.33 -21.66 -25.13
C PRO A 431 -10.18 -20.56 -26.19
N ALA A 432 -8.93 -20.26 -26.55
CA ALA A 432 -8.59 -19.32 -27.60
C ALA A 432 -9.29 -19.67 -28.93
N GLY A 433 -9.82 -18.65 -29.62
CA GLY A 433 -10.58 -18.81 -30.86
C GLY A 433 -12.10 -18.86 -30.67
N THR A 434 -12.58 -18.97 -29.42
CA THR A 434 -14.01 -18.76 -29.09
C THR A 434 -14.40 -17.32 -29.43
N LYS A 435 -15.42 -17.14 -30.28
CA LYS A 435 -15.86 -15.82 -30.75
C LYS A 435 -17.05 -15.23 -29.98
N ALA A 436 -17.73 -16.05 -29.17
CA ALA A 436 -18.85 -15.67 -28.34
C ALA A 436 -19.16 -16.76 -27.28
N PRO A 437 -19.78 -16.41 -26.15
CA PRO A 437 -20.08 -15.05 -25.71
C PRO A 437 -18.82 -14.31 -25.26
N ARG A 438 -18.80 -12.97 -25.36
CA ARG A 438 -17.81 -12.18 -24.62
C ARG A 438 -18.08 -12.33 -23.11
N GLN A 439 -17.09 -12.07 -22.26
CA GLN A 439 -17.31 -11.91 -20.83
C GLN A 439 -17.67 -10.43 -20.57
N PRO A 440 -18.92 -10.11 -20.16
CA PRO A 440 -19.27 -8.75 -19.75
C PRO A 440 -18.42 -8.27 -18.58
N TRP A 441 -18.27 -6.95 -18.47
CA TRP A 441 -17.43 -6.33 -17.44
C TRP A 441 -18.27 -5.34 -16.64
N HIS A 442 -18.84 -5.81 -15.53
CA HIS A 442 -19.46 -4.96 -14.52
C HIS A 442 -18.39 -4.45 -13.56
N ASP A 443 -18.29 -3.13 -13.39
CA ASP A 443 -17.27 -2.52 -12.53
C ASP A 443 -17.64 -1.08 -12.14
N LEU A 444 -16.95 -0.54 -11.14
CA LEU A 444 -17.20 0.80 -10.60
C LEU A 444 -15.94 1.66 -10.66
N HIS A 445 -16.15 2.95 -10.91
CA HIS A 445 -15.08 3.96 -10.94
C HIS A 445 -15.59 5.28 -10.38
N CYS A 446 -14.71 6.24 -10.14
CA CYS A 446 -15.12 7.59 -9.79
C CYS A 446 -14.18 8.65 -10.34
N LYS A 447 -14.66 9.89 -10.38
CA LYS A 447 -13.88 11.11 -10.55
C LYS A 447 -13.93 11.91 -9.26
N ILE A 448 -12.79 12.42 -8.84
CA ILE A 448 -12.61 13.23 -7.64
C ILE A 448 -12.06 14.58 -8.07
N ASP A 449 -12.80 15.61 -7.67
CA ASP A 449 -12.43 17.01 -7.78
C ASP A 449 -12.29 17.60 -6.38
N GLY A 450 -11.29 18.46 -6.18
CA GLY A 450 -11.01 19.11 -4.89
C GLY A 450 -9.78 18.55 -4.17
N PRO A 451 -9.60 18.83 -2.86
CA PRO A 451 -8.32 18.57 -2.20
C PRO A 451 -7.90 17.09 -2.19
N ALA A 452 -8.84 16.14 -2.16
CA ALA A 452 -8.54 14.70 -2.18
C ALA A 452 -7.87 14.23 -3.49
N ALA A 453 -8.02 14.97 -4.61
CA ALA A 453 -7.31 14.67 -5.84
C ALA A 453 -5.78 14.86 -5.69
N TYR A 454 -5.36 15.78 -4.82
CA TYR A 454 -3.94 16.04 -4.53
C TYR A 454 -3.32 14.95 -3.66
N ASP A 455 -4.10 14.27 -2.80
CA ASP A 455 -3.63 13.07 -2.09
C ASP A 455 -3.37 11.91 -3.06
N ALA A 456 -4.21 11.75 -4.09
CA ALA A 456 -3.98 10.80 -5.18
C ALA A 456 -2.73 11.16 -6.00
N LEU A 457 -2.47 12.45 -6.22
CA LEU A 457 -1.23 12.95 -6.84
C LEU A 457 0.00 12.64 -5.98
N ILE A 458 -0.04 12.93 -4.68
CA ILE A 458 1.05 12.57 -3.75
C ILE A 458 1.35 11.07 -3.83
N ASN A 459 0.31 10.22 -3.86
CA ASN A 459 0.50 8.79 -4.05
C ASN A 459 1.23 8.45 -5.36
N PHE A 460 0.86 9.08 -6.47
CA PHE A 460 1.54 8.89 -7.75
C PHE A 460 3.01 9.28 -7.66
N GLU A 461 3.31 10.49 -7.17
CA GLU A 461 4.67 11.02 -7.09
C GLU A 461 5.58 10.16 -6.20
N GLN A 462 5.07 9.76 -5.02
CA GLN A 462 5.79 8.88 -4.10
C GLN A 462 6.19 7.55 -4.77
N ARG A 463 5.29 6.98 -5.58
CA ARG A 463 5.55 5.75 -6.33
C ARG A 463 6.47 5.98 -7.52
N TRP A 464 6.30 7.08 -8.24
CA TRP A 464 7.14 7.45 -9.38
C TRP A 464 8.60 7.56 -8.96
N ARG A 465 8.89 8.36 -7.91
CA ARG A 465 10.23 8.53 -7.32
C ARG A 465 10.86 7.20 -6.90
N LYS A 466 10.05 6.21 -6.52
CA LYS A 466 10.55 4.87 -6.20
C LYS A 466 10.89 4.06 -7.44
N ALA A 467 10.02 4.07 -8.45
CA ALA A 467 10.17 3.29 -9.66
C ALA A 467 11.34 3.79 -10.54
N THR A 468 11.61 5.10 -10.56
CA THR A 468 12.68 5.68 -11.39
C THR A 468 14.07 5.64 -10.77
N LYS A 469 14.20 5.32 -9.48
CA LYS A 469 15.45 5.39 -8.71
C LYS A 469 16.66 4.70 -9.36
N TRP A 470 16.47 3.50 -9.93
CA TRP A 470 17.56 2.74 -10.54
C TRP A 470 17.94 3.25 -11.92
N THR A 471 16.97 3.74 -12.68
CA THR A 471 17.16 4.40 -13.97
C THR A 471 17.99 5.67 -13.80
N GLU A 472 17.73 6.44 -12.74
CA GLU A 472 18.51 7.64 -12.37
C GLU A 472 19.96 7.31 -12.02
N LEU A 473 20.18 6.24 -11.24
CA LEU A 473 21.52 5.80 -10.87
C LEU A 473 22.32 5.37 -12.11
N GLY A 474 21.71 4.58 -13.00
CA GLY A 474 22.33 4.13 -14.25
C GLY A 474 22.64 5.27 -15.23
N LEU A 475 21.81 6.33 -15.26
CA LEU A 475 22.04 7.51 -16.09
C LEU A 475 23.15 8.41 -15.54
N ARG A 476 23.30 8.50 -14.21
CA ARG A 476 24.43 9.20 -13.56
C ARG A 476 25.78 8.59 -13.93
N PHE A 477 25.86 7.25 -14.03
CA PHE A 477 27.08 6.57 -14.52
C PHE A 477 27.35 6.81 -16.02
N LYS A 478 26.33 7.20 -16.81
CA LYS A 478 26.47 7.50 -18.25
C LYS A 478 26.70 8.99 -18.57
N ARG A 479 26.98 9.85 -17.57
CA ARG A 479 27.23 11.31 -17.75
C ARG A 479 26.16 12.06 -18.57
N LYS A 480 24.92 11.57 -18.62
CA LYS A 480 23.77 12.34 -19.16
C LYS A 480 23.13 13.11 -18.00
N SER A 481 23.63 14.32 -17.73
CA SER A 481 23.34 15.08 -16.51
C SER A 481 21.99 15.79 -16.45
N HIS A 482 21.12 15.68 -17.45
CA HIS A 482 19.94 16.56 -17.55
C HIS A 482 18.56 15.90 -17.55
N TRP A 483 18.46 14.57 -17.37
CA TRP A 483 17.20 13.85 -17.61
C TRP A 483 16.30 13.60 -16.38
N SER A 484 16.79 13.71 -15.13
CA SER A 484 16.10 13.06 -14.00
C SER A 484 15.26 13.93 -13.06
N ASP A 485 15.53 15.23 -12.89
CA ASP A 485 14.88 16.02 -11.84
C ASP A 485 13.59 16.75 -12.29
N ASP A 486 13.19 16.58 -13.55
CA ASP A 486 12.16 17.39 -14.23
C ASP A 486 11.01 16.56 -14.84
N SER A 487 10.90 15.26 -14.49
CA SER A 487 9.80 14.43 -15.02
C SER A 487 8.47 14.75 -14.35
N LEU A 488 8.47 14.93 -13.03
CA LEU A 488 7.30 15.36 -12.26
C LEU A 488 7.16 16.87 -12.32
N ILE A 489 5.96 17.34 -12.64
CA ILE A 489 5.66 18.77 -12.65
C ILE A 489 5.53 19.26 -11.21
N LYS A 490 6.24 20.35 -10.92
CA LYS A 490 6.14 21.08 -9.67
C LYS A 490 4.96 22.05 -9.75
N ILE A 491 3.76 21.53 -9.49
CA ILE A 491 2.51 22.27 -9.67
C ILE A 491 2.46 23.57 -8.84
N GLU A 492 3.15 23.60 -7.69
CA GLU A 492 3.27 24.77 -6.82
C GLU A 492 4.05 25.93 -7.45
N ARG A 493 4.79 25.67 -8.53
CA ARG A 493 5.53 26.70 -9.29
C ARG A 493 4.71 27.31 -10.42
N ILE A 494 3.52 26.77 -10.69
CA ILE A 494 2.65 27.21 -11.78
C ILE A 494 1.50 28.00 -11.16
N SER A 495 1.55 29.34 -11.27
CA SER A 495 0.65 30.24 -10.55
C SER A 495 -0.83 30.10 -10.89
N TRP A 496 -1.16 29.54 -12.05
CA TRP A 496 -2.55 29.29 -12.48
C TRP A 496 -3.00 27.86 -12.22
N ILE A 497 -2.22 27.00 -11.57
CA ILE A 497 -2.68 25.71 -11.03
C ILE A 497 -2.88 25.88 -9.54
N LEU A 498 -4.13 25.75 -9.09
CA LEU A 498 -4.44 25.77 -7.66
C LEU A 498 -3.70 24.59 -7.01
N SER A 499 -2.96 24.85 -5.95
CA SER A 499 -2.16 23.82 -5.29
C SER A 499 -2.07 24.10 -3.79
N PRO A 500 -2.27 23.07 -2.94
CA PRO A 500 -2.00 23.19 -1.53
C PRO A 500 -0.47 23.29 -1.30
N PRO A 501 -0.03 23.79 -0.13
CA PRO A 501 1.40 23.90 0.18
C PRO A 501 2.03 22.50 0.33
N LEU A 502 2.68 22.03 -0.73
CA LEU A 502 3.43 20.77 -0.72
C LEU A 502 4.81 21.00 -0.08
N SER A 503 5.18 20.13 0.86
CA SER A 503 6.49 20.19 1.50
C SER A 503 7.08 18.79 1.73
N GLU A 504 8.42 18.74 1.70
CA GLU A 504 9.20 17.56 2.03
C GLU A 504 10.25 17.94 3.06
N THR A 505 10.55 17.02 3.97
CA THR A 505 11.67 17.17 4.91
C THR A 505 13.00 17.07 4.17
N LYS A 506 14.09 17.53 4.80
CA LYS A 506 15.45 17.41 4.25
C LYS A 506 15.86 15.98 3.91
N ASP A 507 15.27 15.01 4.58
CA ASP A 507 15.59 13.60 4.41
C ASP A 507 14.70 12.91 3.35
N GLY A 508 13.80 13.67 2.70
CA GLY A 508 12.94 13.26 1.59
C GLY A 508 11.64 12.61 2.02
N THR A 509 11.18 12.86 3.25
CA THR A 509 9.88 12.44 3.78
C THR A 509 8.81 13.42 3.31
N THR A 510 7.71 12.90 2.77
CA THR A 510 6.57 13.71 2.34
C THR A 510 5.78 14.17 3.57
N ILE A 511 5.49 15.46 3.64
CA ILE A 511 4.58 16.01 4.63
C ILE A 511 3.22 16.16 3.95
N VAL A 512 2.22 15.42 4.44
CA VAL A 512 0.85 15.52 3.90
C VAL A 512 0.31 16.91 4.26
N PRO A 513 -0.14 17.72 3.28
CA PRO A 513 -0.62 19.07 3.56
C PRO A 513 -1.91 19.01 4.40
N PRO A 514 -2.18 20.02 5.25
CA PRO A 514 -3.47 20.16 5.92
C PRO A 514 -4.59 20.40 4.89
N ASP A 515 -5.84 20.35 5.33
CA ASP A 515 -6.97 20.69 4.45
C ASP A 515 -6.90 22.16 4.04
N ASP A 516 -7.06 22.44 2.75
CA ASP A 516 -6.80 23.76 2.17
C ASP A 516 -8.01 24.24 1.34
N PRO A 517 -8.72 25.29 1.80
CA PRO A 517 -9.86 25.85 1.09
C PRO A 517 -9.56 26.40 -0.31
N THR A 518 -8.29 26.70 -0.64
CA THR A 518 -7.91 27.23 -1.96
C THR A 518 -8.19 26.27 -3.10
N VAL A 519 -8.26 24.97 -2.82
CA VAL A 519 -8.56 23.91 -3.78
C VAL A 519 -9.97 23.35 -3.61
N TYR A 520 -10.84 24.00 -2.84
CA TYR A 520 -12.25 23.61 -2.74
C TYR A 520 -12.97 23.85 -4.06
N VAL A 521 -13.79 22.87 -4.44
CA VAL A 521 -14.64 22.91 -5.64
C VAL A 521 -16.12 23.01 -5.30
N SER A 522 -16.47 22.88 -4.02
CA SER A 522 -17.82 23.03 -3.48
C SER A 522 -17.78 23.78 -2.15
N SER A 523 -18.84 24.51 -1.82
CA SER A 523 -18.98 25.15 -0.50
C SER A 523 -19.35 24.12 0.56
N GLU A 524 -18.87 24.27 1.81
CA GLU A 524 -19.21 23.33 2.90
C GLU A 524 -20.72 23.27 3.18
N GLU A 525 -21.42 24.38 3.01
CA GLU A 525 -22.88 24.48 3.18
C GLU A 525 -23.66 23.95 1.95
N GLY A 526 -22.96 23.64 0.86
CA GLY A 526 -23.56 23.20 -0.39
C GLY A 526 -24.13 21.78 -0.29
N PRO A 527 -25.36 21.52 -0.79
CA PRO A 527 -25.98 20.19 -0.70
C PRO A 527 -25.25 19.11 -1.51
N GLU A 528 -24.44 19.54 -2.49
CA GLU A 528 -23.64 18.67 -3.38
C GLU A 528 -22.18 18.53 -2.92
N ASN A 529 -21.83 19.06 -1.74
CA ASN A 529 -20.50 18.94 -1.18
C ASN A 529 -20.17 17.50 -0.76
N TRP A 530 -18.93 17.09 -0.98
CA TRP A 530 -18.39 15.81 -0.55
C TRP A 530 -17.18 16.01 0.34
N HIS A 531 -17.18 15.27 1.46
CA HIS A 531 -15.97 15.03 2.22
C HIS A 531 -15.35 13.72 1.73
N VAL A 532 -14.10 13.78 1.29
CA VAL A 532 -13.44 12.69 0.58
C VAL A 532 -12.14 12.35 1.28
N GLN A 533 -11.88 11.07 1.49
CA GLN A 533 -10.65 10.60 2.11
C GLN A 533 -10.03 9.49 1.27
N ILE A 534 -8.73 9.63 0.97
CA ILE A 534 -8.00 8.64 0.18
C ILE A 534 -7.38 7.59 1.09
N PHE A 535 -7.60 6.32 0.77
CA PHE A 535 -7.03 5.18 1.46
C PHE A 535 -6.12 4.36 0.56
N ARG A 536 -5.11 3.70 1.13
CA ARG A 536 -4.17 2.85 0.38
C ARG A 536 -3.81 1.57 1.13
N SER A 537 -3.32 0.62 0.35
CA SER A 537 -2.53 -0.52 0.82
C SER A 537 -1.18 -0.48 0.12
N ILE A 538 -0.15 -0.02 0.83
CA ILE A 538 1.19 0.19 0.25
C ILE A 538 2.27 0.12 1.34
N ASP A 539 3.50 -0.21 0.95
CA ASP A 539 4.64 -0.25 1.87
C ASP A 539 5.84 0.55 1.35
N SER A 540 6.84 0.76 2.21
CA SER A 540 8.08 1.46 1.85
C SER A 540 8.92 0.75 0.77
N GLY A 541 8.57 -0.47 0.38
CA GLY A 541 9.10 -1.15 -0.80
C GLY A 541 8.56 -0.58 -2.11
N SER A 542 7.35 -0.04 -2.11
CA SER A 542 6.64 0.44 -3.31
C SER A 542 6.62 1.96 -3.49
N LEU A 543 7.11 2.72 -2.51
CA LEU A 543 7.16 4.17 -2.61
C LEU A 543 8.42 4.77 -1.95
N LYS A 544 8.67 6.05 -2.23
CA LYS A 544 9.61 6.94 -1.51
C LYS A 544 8.78 8.08 -0.91
N GLY A 545 9.15 8.54 0.29
CA GLY A 545 8.42 9.61 1.00
C GLY A 545 7.87 9.21 2.36
N PHE A 546 7.92 7.93 2.73
CA PHE A 546 7.61 7.54 4.11
C PHE A 546 8.70 7.97 5.10
N PRO A 547 8.31 8.30 6.34
CA PRO A 547 9.25 8.66 7.39
C PRO A 547 10.24 7.54 7.72
N LYS A 548 11.34 7.91 8.37
CA LYS A 548 12.41 6.96 8.75
C LYS A 548 12.39 6.60 10.23
N THR A 549 11.89 7.48 11.10
CA THR A 549 11.77 7.24 12.53
C THR A 549 10.40 6.66 12.87
N ILE A 550 10.27 6.04 14.05
CA ILE A 550 9.00 5.44 14.49
C ILE A 550 8.00 6.54 14.84
N ASP A 551 8.43 7.55 15.59
CA ASP A 551 7.56 8.62 16.07
C ASP A 551 6.88 9.31 14.88
N GLU A 552 7.66 9.67 13.85
CA GLU A 552 7.11 10.26 12.62
C GLU A 552 6.18 9.29 11.86
N CYS A 553 6.46 7.98 11.88
CA CYS A 553 5.56 6.99 11.28
C CYS A 553 4.24 6.92 12.04
N GLN A 554 4.28 6.92 13.38
CA GLN A 554 3.10 6.87 14.24
C GLN A 554 2.27 8.16 14.12
N ASP A 555 2.93 9.32 14.05
CA ASP A 555 2.30 10.62 13.85
C ASP A 555 1.55 10.69 12.51
N GLN A 556 2.03 9.97 11.49
CA GLN A 556 1.37 9.82 10.18
C GLN A 556 0.49 8.56 10.08
N ASN A 557 0.16 7.92 11.21
CA ASN A 557 -0.67 6.72 11.30
C ASN A 557 -0.20 5.51 10.47
N LEU A 558 1.11 5.39 10.26
CA LEU A 558 1.74 4.28 9.56
C LEU A 558 2.14 3.16 10.52
N VAL A 559 2.02 1.91 10.08
CA VAL A 559 2.41 0.75 10.87
C VAL A 559 3.83 0.34 10.52
N VAL A 560 4.70 0.27 11.52
CA VAL A 560 6.05 -0.31 11.39
C VAL A 560 6.01 -1.77 11.81
N THR A 561 6.28 -2.69 10.88
CA THR A 561 6.37 -4.14 11.17
C THR A 561 7.76 -4.65 10.79
N LYS A 562 8.54 -5.08 11.79
CA LYS A 562 9.99 -5.32 11.62
C LYS A 562 10.65 -4.06 11.06
N ASP A 563 11.12 -4.11 9.83
CA ASP A 563 11.80 -2.99 9.20
C ASP A 563 10.94 -2.31 8.11
N LEU A 564 9.71 -2.81 7.89
CA LEU A 564 8.79 -2.35 6.85
C LEU A 564 7.80 -1.33 7.41
N VAL A 565 7.68 -0.19 6.73
CA VAL A 565 6.62 0.80 7.00
C VAL A 565 5.47 0.49 6.05
N VAL A 566 4.26 0.35 6.58
CA VAL A 566 3.06 -0.11 5.88
C VAL A 566 1.91 0.85 6.15
N ASP A 567 1.27 1.31 5.08
CA ASP A 567 -0.05 1.92 5.10
C ASP A 567 -1.08 0.82 4.80
N LYS A 568 -2.00 0.61 5.75
CA LYS A 568 -3.10 -0.36 5.67
C LYS A 568 -4.47 0.33 5.80
N SER A 569 -4.53 1.61 5.46
CA SER A 569 -5.72 2.45 5.65
C SER A 569 -6.98 1.95 4.95
N ILE A 570 -6.87 1.19 3.83
CA ILE A 570 -8.05 0.53 3.21
C ILE A 570 -8.70 -0.46 4.19
N GLN A 571 -7.90 -1.30 4.87
CA GLN A 571 -8.42 -2.24 5.86
C GLN A 571 -9.03 -1.50 7.05
N THR A 572 -8.36 -0.44 7.53
CA THR A 572 -8.88 0.41 8.61
C THR A 572 -10.23 1.02 8.25
N ALA A 573 -10.35 1.57 7.03
CA ALA A 573 -11.59 2.14 6.52
C ALA A 573 -12.72 1.10 6.46
N TYR A 574 -12.44 -0.11 5.95
CA TYR A 574 -13.42 -1.21 5.93
C TYR A 574 -13.92 -1.61 7.31
N ILE A 575 -13.02 -1.71 8.29
CA ILE A 575 -13.40 -2.12 9.65
C ILE A 575 -14.26 -1.03 10.29
N GLN A 576 -13.86 0.23 10.20
CA GLN A 576 -14.64 1.33 10.79
C GLN A 576 -15.98 1.50 10.06
N ALA A 577 -16.01 1.41 8.74
CA ALA A 577 -17.21 1.32 7.92
C ALA A 577 -18.23 0.28 8.39
N ILE A 578 -17.79 -0.98 8.48
CA ILE A 578 -18.67 -2.09 8.86
C ILE A 578 -19.17 -1.91 10.29
N ARG A 579 -18.30 -1.51 11.21
CA ARG A 579 -18.66 -1.30 12.62
C ARG A 579 -19.57 -0.08 12.84
N SER A 580 -19.45 0.95 12.00
CA SER A 580 -20.25 2.16 12.05
C SER A 580 -21.58 2.05 11.30
N ALA A 581 -21.83 0.98 10.54
CA ALA A 581 -23.04 0.81 9.75
C ALA A 581 -24.29 0.69 10.65
N GLN A 582 -25.29 1.54 10.40
CA GLN A 582 -26.54 1.59 11.19
C GLN A 582 -27.73 0.92 10.52
N HIS A 583 -27.66 0.69 9.21
CA HIS A 583 -28.81 0.21 8.42
C HIS A 583 -28.47 -1.04 7.61
N PHE A 584 -27.71 -0.88 6.52
CA PHE A 584 -27.30 -1.99 5.68
C PHE A 584 -25.90 -1.74 5.11
N ILE A 585 -25.29 -2.82 4.63
CA ILE A 585 -24.02 -2.79 3.91
C ILE A 585 -24.26 -3.47 2.57
N TYR A 586 -23.89 -2.80 1.49
CA TYR A 586 -23.89 -3.34 0.14
C TYR A 586 -22.44 -3.50 -0.33
N ILE A 587 -22.07 -4.68 -0.83
CA ILE A 587 -20.71 -5.00 -1.25
C ILE A 587 -20.74 -5.59 -2.66
N GLU A 588 -20.13 -4.87 -3.60
CA GLU A 588 -19.71 -5.41 -4.89
C GLU A 588 -18.20 -5.61 -4.87
N ASN A 589 -17.74 -6.82 -5.20
CA ASN A 589 -16.35 -7.18 -5.05
C ASN A 589 -15.99 -8.38 -5.92
N GLN A 590 -14.83 -8.34 -6.58
CA GLN A 590 -14.29 -9.49 -7.31
C GLN A 590 -14.00 -10.67 -6.36
N TYR A 591 -13.61 -10.39 -5.11
CA TYR A 591 -13.28 -11.41 -4.13
C TYR A 591 -13.99 -11.18 -2.80
N PHE A 592 -14.51 -12.25 -2.21
CA PHE A 592 -15.10 -12.23 -0.87
C PHE A 592 -14.54 -13.39 -0.02
N LEU A 593 -13.27 -13.26 0.35
CA LEU A 593 -12.55 -14.23 1.17
C LEU A 593 -11.65 -13.52 2.19
N GLY A 594 -11.62 -14.02 3.42
CA GLY A 594 -10.89 -13.38 4.52
C GLY A 594 -11.17 -14.06 5.86
N SER A 595 -10.63 -13.47 6.92
CA SER A 595 -10.82 -13.95 8.31
C SER A 595 -10.55 -15.44 8.50
N SER A 596 -9.50 -15.96 7.85
CA SER A 596 -9.18 -17.39 7.83
C SER A 596 -8.87 -17.98 9.22
N TYR A 597 -8.61 -17.12 10.20
CA TYR A 597 -8.46 -17.48 11.60
C TYR A 597 -9.72 -18.06 12.25
N ALA A 598 -10.90 -17.81 11.65
CA ALA A 598 -12.18 -18.31 12.14
C ALA A 598 -12.69 -19.49 11.30
N TRP A 599 -11.90 -20.02 10.36
CA TRP A 599 -12.33 -21.15 9.53
C TRP A 599 -12.32 -22.46 10.34
N PRO A 600 -13.40 -23.27 10.28
CA PRO A 600 -13.59 -24.42 11.18
C PRO A 600 -12.62 -25.59 10.95
N SER A 601 -11.96 -25.66 9.79
CA SER A 601 -11.27 -26.86 9.30
C SER A 601 -9.74 -26.78 9.28
N TYR A 602 -9.11 -25.71 9.79
CA TYR A 602 -7.66 -25.56 9.71
C TYR A 602 -7.02 -25.14 11.04
N LYS A 603 -6.41 -26.11 11.75
CA LYS A 603 -5.68 -25.85 13.00
C LYS A 603 -4.40 -25.00 12.84
N ASP A 604 -3.96 -24.70 11.62
CA ASP A 604 -2.75 -23.91 11.34
C ASP A 604 -2.90 -22.93 10.14
N ALA A 605 -4.12 -22.64 9.68
CA ALA A 605 -4.30 -21.78 8.49
C ALA A 605 -3.69 -20.39 8.67
N GLY A 606 -3.76 -19.78 9.86
CA GLY A 606 -3.23 -18.43 10.06
C GLY A 606 -1.69 -18.34 10.19
N GLN A 607 -0.96 -19.47 10.36
CA GLN A 607 0.51 -19.48 10.22
C GLN A 607 0.96 -19.44 8.74
N ASN A 608 0.12 -19.96 7.83
CA ASN A 608 0.39 -20.05 6.39
C ASN A 608 -0.41 -19.05 5.53
N CYS A 609 -1.51 -18.48 6.03
CA CYS A 609 -2.16 -17.28 5.51
C CYS A 609 -1.33 -16.03 5.89
N LYS A 610 -0.04 -16.05 5.56
CA LYS A 610 0.78 -14.84 5.39
C LYS A 610 0.35 -14.04 4.16
N PHE A 611 -0.64 -14.53 3.41
CA PHE A 611 -1.46 -13.77 2.46
C PHE A 611 -2.41 -12.86 3.22
N SER A 612 -1.85 -11.85 3.89
CA SER A 612 -2.58 -10.60 3.95
C SER A 612 -2.62 -10.12 2.50
N LEU A 613 -3.76 -10.29 1.86
CA LEU A 613 -4.06 -9.71 0.55
C LEU A 613 -4.01 -8.20 0.71
N TYR A 614 -2.79 -7.65 0.71
CA TYR A 614 -2.49 -6.22 0.85
C TYR A 614 -2.80 -5.44 -0.43
N GLN A 615 -3.74 -5.92 -1.25
CA GLN A 615 -3.84 -5.45 -2.62
C GLN A 615 -5.21 -5.57 -3.25
N PHE A 616 -6.23 -5.32 -2.47
CA PHE A 616 -7.51 -4.97 -3.06
C PHE A 616 -7.76 -3.49 -2.87
N PHE A 617 -7.83 -2.80 -4.00
CA PHE A 617 -8.39 -1.47 -4.08
C PHE A 617 -9.87 -1.60 -3.81
N PHE A 618 -10.33 -0.91 -2.79
CA PHE A 618 -11.74 -0.82 -2.51
C PHE A 618 -12.11 0.64 -2.31
N PHE A 619 -13.10 1.07 -3.08
CA PHE A 619 -13.71 2.38 -2.94
C PHE A 619 -14.74 2.26 -1.83
N PHE A 620 -14.50 2.99 -0.75
CA PHE A 620 -15.45 3.13 0.33
C PHE A 620 -15.96 4.58 0.29
N TRP A 621 -17.21 4.76 -0.13
CA TRP A 621 -17.86 6.06 -0.18
C TRP A 621 -18.57 6.30 1.14
N ILE A 622 -18.04 7.18 1.97
CA ILE A 622 -18.80 7.73 3.08
C ILE A 622 -19.27 9.10 2.63
N ARG A 623 -20.50 9.18 2.11
CA ARG A 623 -21.21 10.45 2.16
C ARG A 623 -21.52 10.68 3.63
N ILE A 624 -20.96 11.72 4.23
CA ILE A 624 -21.38 12.21 5.54
C ILE A 624 -22.56 13.13 5.24
N PRO A 625 -23.83 12.67 5.36
CA PRO A 625 -24.95 13.58 5.18
C PRO A 625 -24.92 14.62 6.28
N PHE A 626 -25.15 15.89 5.94
CA PHE A 626 -25.55 16.88 6.92
C PHE A 626 -26.92 16.48 7.46
N SER A 627 -26.97 16.12 8.75
CA SER A 627 -28.20 16.09 9.52
C SER A 627 -28.81 17.49 9.48
N ARG A 628 -29.88 17.68 8.69
CA ARG A 628 -30.83 18.76 9.00
C ARG A 628 -31.54 18.38 10.29
N ASP A 629 -31.48 19.30 11.24
CA ASP A 629 -32.26 19.34 12.48
C ASP A 629 -33.65 18.70 12.27
N PRO A 630 -34.00 17.62 12.98
CA PRO A 630 -35.34 17.05 12.93
C PRO A 630 -36.26 17.93 13.79
N ARG A 631 -36.64 19.09 13.27
CA ARG A 631 -37.72 19.92 13.81
C ARG A 631 -38.80 20.15 12.78
#